data_AF-A0A6A5YVJ1-F1
#
_entry.id   AF-A0A6A5YVJ1-F1
#
_cell.length_a   1.000
_cell.length_b   1.000
_cell.length_c   1.000
_cell.angle_alpha   90.00
_cell.angle_beta   90.00
_cell.angle_gamma   90.00
#
_symmetry.space_group_name_H-M   'P 1'
#
loop_
_entity.id
_entity.type
_entity.pdbx_description
1 polymer ?
#
loop_
_entity_poly.entity_id
_entity_poly.type
_entity_poly.pdbx_seq_one_letter_code
_entity_poly.pdbx_strand_id
1 'polypeptide(L)'
;MQTKTIIALLVAVVGINAAPVVEDAMSPRQATTVPIQIYNSAGCNNGPNPAFTANIAGDGACSQIGTTGITVPADSAFVATTLGPACQITLYYDSNCSSGNTLLITGAGQCRTFGTAGRQIRSARTNGPGNC
;
A
#
# COMPACT_ATOMS: atom_id res chain seq x y z
N MET A 1 16.14 70.43 28.37
CA MET A 1 14.94 69.59 28.19
C MET A 1 15.22 68.26 28.85
N GLN A 2 14.37 67.88 29.79
CA GLN A 2 14.53 66.73 30.67
C GLN A 2 13.82 65.55 30.01
N THR A 3 14.54 64.53 29.57
CA THR A 3 13.92 63.32 29.02
C THR A 3 14.25 62.15 29.95
N LYS A 4 13.36 61.95 30.92
CA LYS A 4 13.16 60.67 31.60
C LYS A 4 12.55 59.71 30.57
N THR A 5 13.08 58.51 30.39
CA THR A 5 12.25 57.28 30.38
C THR A 5 13.13 56.05 30.55
N ILE A 6 12.97 55.37 31.68
CA ILE A 6 13.39 53.99 31.89
C ILE A 6 12.23 53.14 31.39
N ILE A 7 12.45 52.24 30.43
CA ILE A 7 11.51 51.18 30.09
C ILE A 7 12.26 49.86 30.23
N ALA A 8 11.96 49.14 31.30
CA ALA A 8 12.36 47.76 31.50
C ALA A 8 11.58 46.89 30.51
N LEU A 9 12.28 46.24 29.59
CA LEU A 9 11.70 45.27 28.67
C LEU A 9 11.70 43.90 29.37
N LEU A 10 10.56 43.48 29.90
CA LEU A 10 10.37 42.09 30.33
C LEU A 10 10.35 41.21 29.09
N VAL A 11 11.39 40.37 28.95
CA VAL A 11 11.39 39.27 27.98
C VAL A 11 10.52 38.16 28.55
N ALA A 12 9.25 38.14 28.17
CA ALA A 12 8.44 36.94 28.32
C ALA A 12 8.96 35.90 27.32
N VAL A 13 9.82 35.00 27.78
CA VAL A 13 10.06 33.71 27.13
C VAL A 13 8.74 32.96 27.19
N VAL A 14 7.90 33.16 26.17
CA VAL A 14 6.90 32.15 25.83
C VAL A 14 7.72 31.05 25.19
N GLY A 15 8.07 30.05 26.00
CA GLY A 15 8.53 28.78 25.48
C GLY A 15 7.49 28.35 24.46
N ILE A 16 7.88 28.35 23.18
CA ILE A 16 7.19 27.57 22.17
C ILE A 16 7.48 26.14 22.60
N ASN A 17 6.70 25.63 23.55
CA ASN A 17 6.43 24.22 23.60
C ASN A 17 5.87 23.95 22.20
N ALA A 18 6.70 23.36 21.35
CA ALA A 18 6.23 22.61 20.22
C ALA A 18 5.29 21.55 20.82
N ALA A 19 4.03 21.93 21.02
CA ALA A 19 2.97 20.99 21.17
C ALA A 19 3.09 20.09 19.94
N PRO A 20 3.06 18.75 20.11
CA PRO A 20 2.98 17.86 18.97
C PRO A 20 1.82 18.39 18.14
N VAL A 21 2.14 18.72 16.88
CA VAL A 21 1.15 19.06 15.88
C VAL A 21 0.17 17.92 15.95
N VAL A 22 -1.02 18.18 16.49
CA VAL A 22 -2.13 17.26 16.34
C VAL A 22 -2.43 17.39 14.86
N GLU A 23 -1.92 16.44 14.08
CA GLU A 23 -2.14 16.32 12.64
C GLU A 23 -3.59 15.88 12.39
N ASP A 24 -4.55 16.66 12.94
CA ASP A 24 -5.99 16.57 12.70
C ASP A 24 -6.44 17.75 11.83
N ALA A 25 -5.61 18.11 10.86
CA ALA A 25 -5.95 19.05 9.80
C ALA A 25 -5.56 18.43 8.47
N MET A 26 -6.55 17.83 7.82
CA MET A 26 -6.48 17.05 6.58
C MET A 26 -5.71 15.75 6.71
N SER A 27 -6.40 14.68 7.12
CA SER A 27 -6.05 13.36 6.60
C SER A 27 -6.16 13.47 5.07
N PRO A 28 -5.06 13.43 4.27
CA PRO A 28 -5.23 13.03 2.87
C PRO A 28 -5.98 11.71 2.97
N ARG A 29 -7.07 11.51 2.23
CA ARG A 29 -7.77 10.20 2.17
C ARG A 29 -6.69 9.14 2.19
N GLN A 30 -6.43 8.50 3.34
CA GLN A 30 -5.38 7.51 3.42
C GLN A 30 -5.90 6.47 2.45
N ALA A 31 -5.25 6.34 1.30
CA ALA A 31 -5.56 5.29 0.37
C ALA A 31 -5.32 4.03 1.20
N THR A 32 -6.40 3.43 1.69
CA THR A 32 -6.32 2.20 2.45
C THR A 32 -5.58 1.25 1.53
N THR A 33 -4.48 0.67 2.03
CA THR A 33 -3.65 -0.19 1.19
C THR A 33 -3.88 -1.63 1.61
N VAL A 34 -3.98 -2.50 0.61
CA VAL A 34 -4.14 -3.94 0.82
C VAL A 34 -2.78 -4.60 0.62
N PRO A 35 -2.15 -5.14 1.67
CA PRO A 35 -0.90 -5.86 1.53
C PRO A 35 -1.11 -7.22 0.87
N ILE A 36 -0.32 -7.50 -0.17
CA ILE A 36 -0.27 -8.77 -0.89
C ILE A 36 1.14 -9.32 -0.81
N GLN A 37 1.27 -10.55 -0.36
CA GLN A 37 2.53 -11.26 -0.26
C GLN A 37 2.84 -11.93 -1.60
N ILE A 38 4.00 -11.63 -2.19
CA ILE A 38 4.46 -12.21 -3.44
C ILE A 38 5.51 -13.28 -3.15
N TYR A 39 5.33 -14.47 -3.72
CA TYR A 39 6.25 -15.61 -3.54
C TYR A 39 6.95 -15.97 -4.84
N ASN A 40 8.22 -16.36 -4.75
CA ASN A 40 9.02 -16.89 -5.85
C ASN A 40 8.69 -18.36 -6.16
N SER A 41 7.41 -18.67 -6.30
CA SER A 41 6.94 -19.98 -6.70
C SER A 41 5.47 -19.91 -7.11
N ALA A 42 5.03 -20.91 -7.87
CA ALA A 42 3.61 -21.12 -8.09
C ALA A 42 2.92 -21.69 -6.83
N GLY A 43 1.68 -21.26 -6.59
CA GLY A 43 0.81 -21.84 -5.58
C GLY A 43 1.12 -21.50 -4.13
N CYS A 44 2.01 -20.54 -3.83
CA CYS A 44 2.34 -20.11 -2.46
C CYS A 44 2.82 -21.27 -1.55
N ASN A 45 3.40 -22.32 -2.14
CA ASN A 45 3.69 -23.59 -1.45
C ASN A 45 5.15 -23.73 -0.99
N ASN A 46 6.05 -22.83 -1.40
CA ASN A 46 7.49 -23.12 -1.43
C ASN A 46 8.31 -22.43 -0.33
N GLY A 47 7.71 -22.20 0.83
CA GLY A 47 8.40 -21.72 2.03
C GLY A 47 7.58 -20.74 2.87
N PRO A 48 8.00 -20.49 4.12
CA PRO A 48 7.25 -19.64 5.05
C PRO A 48 7.30 -18.15 4.68
N ASN A 49 8.27 -17.73 3.86
CA ASN A 49 8.53 -16.31 3.63
C ASN A 49 8.20 -15.89 2.19
N PRO A 50 7.42 -14.81 2.02
CA PRO A 50 7.27 -14.18 0.71
C PRO A 50 8.60 -13.58 0.25
N ALA A 51 8.78 -13.46 -1.06
CA ALA A 51 9.87 -12.72 -1.66
C ALA A 51 9.80 -11.23 -1.27
N PHE A 52 8.59 -10.66 -1.26
CA PHE A 52 8.30 -9.32 -0.75
C PHE A 52 6.78 -9.13 -0.58
N THR A 53 6.39 -8.01 0.02
CA THR A 53 4.99 -7.58 0.14
C THR A 53 4.75 -6.36 -0.73
N ALA A 54 3.73 -6.40 -1.57
CA ALA A 54 3.24 -5.26 -2.35
C ALA A 54 2.01 -4.64 -1.67
N ASN A 55 1.95 -3.31 -1.59
CA ASN A 55 0.81 -2.60 -1.02
C ASN A 55 -0.03 -2.04 -2.16
N ILE A 56 -1.24 -2.56 -2.33
CA ILE A 56 -2.13 -2.18 -3.43
C ILE A 56 -3.08 -1.11 -2.95
N ALA A 57 -3.22 -0.03 -3.71
CA ALA A 57 -4.14 1.05 -3.38
C ALA A 57 -5.60 0.55 -3.36
N GLY A 58 -6.33 1.03 -2.38
CA GLY A 58 -7.73 0.74 -2.11
C GLY A 58 -8.77 1.40 -3.00
N ASP A 59 -8.31 2.40 -3.75
CA ASP A 59 -9.12 3.33 -4.54
C ASP A 59 -9.48 2.80 -5.94
N GLY A 60 -9.10 1.56 -6.25
CA GLY A 60 -9.29 0.93 -7.55
C GLY A 60 -8.27 1.35 -8.62
N ALA A 61 -7.30 2.20 -8.29
CA ALA A 61 -6.22 2.54 -9.20
C ALA A 61 -5.31 1.34 -9.49
N CYS A 62 -4.72 1.32 -10.68
CA CYS A 62 -3.72 0.32 -11.01
C CYS A 62 -2.44 0.58 -10.22
N SER A 63 -2.06 -0.38 -9.37
CA SER A 63 -0.82 -0.36 -8.60
C SER A 63 0.20 -1.27 -9.26
N GLN A 64 1.34 -0.70 -9.68
CA GLN A 64 2.46 -1.47 -10.20
C GLN A 64 3.12 -2.28 -9.07
N ILE A 65 3.41 -3.55 -9.36
CA ILE A 65 4.12 -4.44 -8.46
C ILE A 65 5.54 -4.59 -8.99
N GLY A 66 6.50 -4.02 -8.26
CA GLY A 66 7.91 -4.12 -8.61
C GLY A 66 8.37 -5.58 -8.61
N THR A 67 9.21 -5.95 -9.57
CA THR A 67 9.72 -7.32 -9.69
C THR A 67 11.10 -7.51 -9.07
N THR A 68 11.58 -6.55 -8.28
CA THR A 68 12.96 -6.48 -7.76
C THR A 68 13.35 -7.68 -6.88
N GLY A 69 12.40 -8.51 -6.45
CA GLY A 69 12.66 -9.77 -5.74
C GLY A 69 12.31 -11.04 -6.52
N ILE A 70 11.83 -10.94 -7.76
CA ILE A 70 11.31 -12.09 -8.52
C ILE A 70 12.38 -12.67 -9.43
N THR A 71 12.84 -13.88 -9.10
CA THR A 71 13.90 -14.59 -9.85
C THR A 71 13.39 -15.77 -10.66
N VAL A 72 12.10 -16.08 -10.57
CA VAL A 72 11.47 -17.26 -11.18
C VAL A 72 10.51 -16.87 -12.31
N PRO A 73 10.30 -17.74 -13.31
CA PRO A 73 9.41 -17.44 -14.44
C PRO A 73 7.91 -17.38 -14.07
N ALA A 74 7.54 -17.86 -12.88
CA ALA A 74 6.17 -17.85 -12.37
C ALA A 74 6.16 -17.61 -10.86
N ASP A 75 5.37 -16.64 -10.43
CA ASP A 75 5.20 -16.22 -9.04
C ASP A 75 3.77 -16.50 -8.55
N SER A 76 3.52 -16.18 -7.30
CA SER A 76 2.19 -16.27 -6.71
C SER A 76 1.93 -15.13 -5.74
N ALA A 77 0.67 -14.73 -5.66
CA ALA A 77 0.18 -13.75 -4.71
C ALA A 77 -0.70 -14.42 -3.66
N PHE A 78 -0.46 -14.07 -2.41
CA PHE A 78 -1.26 -14.46 -1.26
C PHE A 78 -1.75 -13.22 -0.52
N VAL A 79 -3.02 -13.24 -0.12
CA VAL A 79 -3.59 -12.18 0.71
C VAL A 79 -3.80 -12.75 2.11
N ALA A 80 -2.95 -12.33 3.05
CA ALA A 80 -3.04 -12.74 4.45
C ALA A 80 -4.12 -11.98 5.23
N THR A 81 -4.45 -10.76 4.78
CA THR A 81 -5.40 -9.89 5.48
C THR A 81 -6.84 -10.16 5.08
N THR A 82 -7.77 -9.96 6.01
CA THR A 82 -9.21 -9.94 5.71
C THR A 82 -9.52 -8.79 4.77
N LEU A 83 -10.13 -9.11 3.64
CA LEU A 83 -10.70 -8.12 2.73
C LEU A 83 -12.09 -7.73 3.21
N GLY A 84 -12.47 -6.47 3.00
CA GLY A 84 -13.85 -6.03 3.21
C GLY A 84 -14.84 -6.87 2.36
N PRO A 85 -16.12 -6.96 2.77
CA PRO A 85 -17.09 -7.89 2.18
C PRO A 85 -17.37 -7.67 0.68
N ALA A 86 -17.04 -6.50 0.13
CA ALA A 86 -17.14 -6.18 -1.29
C ALA A 86 -15.78 -5.92 -1.96
N CYS A 87 -14.68 -6.10 -1.21
CA CYS A 87 -13.34 -5.85 -1.69
C CYS A 87 -12.78 -7.09 -2.39
N GLN A 88 -12.34 -6.89 -3.62
CA GLN A 88 -11.64 -7.90 -4.40
C GLN A 88 -10.34 -7.29 -4.94
N ILE A 89 -9.39 -8.13 -5.30
CA ILE A 89 -8.15 -7.71 -5.94
C ILE A 89 -8.06 -8.44 -7.27
N THR A 90 -7.88 -7.68 -8.35
CA THR A 90 -7.52 -8.25 -9.65
C THR A 90 -6.02 -8.11 -9.85
N LEU A 91 -5.37 -9.23 -10.10
CA LEU A 91 -3.96 -9.31 -10.48
C LEU A 91 -3.84 -9.32 -11.99
N TYR A 92 -2.75 -8.76 -12.49
CA TYR A 92 -2.39 -8.68 -13.90
C TYR A 92 -0.94 -9.09 -14.11
N TYR A 93 -0.66 -9.66 -15.29
CA TYR A 93 0.71 -9.99 -15.69
C TYR A 93 1.37 -8.88 -16.52
N ASP A 94 0.65 -7.79 -16.81
CA ASP A 94 1.19 -6.54 -17.38
C ASP A 94 1.28 -5.46 -16.30
N SER A 95 2.04 -4.40 -16.55
CA SER A 95 2.28 -3.33 -15.56
C SER A 95 1.14 -2.30 -15.48
N ASN A 96 0.12 -2.38 -16.33
CA ASN A 96 -0.84 -1.30 -16.55
C ASN A 96 -2.29 -1.72 -16.27
N CYS A 97 -2.50 -2.90 -15.68
CA CYS A 97 -3.83 -3.46 -15.40
C CYS A 97 -4.74 -3.54 -16.64
N SER A 98 -4.13 -3.89 -17.78
CA SER A 98 -4.78 -3.84 -19.09
C SER A 98 -4.98 -5.21 -19.73
N SER A 99 -4.30 -6.23 -19.23
CA SER A 99 -4.43 -7.59 -19.73
C SER A 99 -5.82 -8.15 -19.47
N GLY A 100 -6.37 -8.82 -20.48
CA GLY A 100 -7.66 -9.53 -20.37
C GLY A 100 -7.56 -10.86 -19.63
N ASN A 101 -6.35 -11.39 -19.39
CA ASN A 101 -6.14 -12.58 -18.59
C ASN A 101 -5.68 -12.14 -17.19
N THR A 102 -6.60 -12.26 -16.24
CA THR A 102 -6.48 -11.73 -14.88
C THR A 102 -6.77 -12.81 -13.86
N LEU A 103 -6.27 -12.63 -12.63
CA LEU A 103 -6.63 -13.48 -11.50
C LEU A 103 -7.37 -12.67 -10.45
N LEU A 104 -8.44 -13.23 -9.92
CA LEU A 104 -9.26 -12.57 -8.91
C LEU A 104 -8.99 -13.18 -7.53
N ILE A 105 -8.71 -12.32 -6.56
CA ILE A 105 -8.68 -12.63 -5.13
C ILE A 105 -9.89 -11.96 -4.48
N THR A 106 -10.72 -12.75 -3.80
CA THR A 106 -11.99 -12.28 -3.20
C THR A 106 -12.00 -12.40 -1.69
N GLY A 107 -10.89 -12.80 -1.07
CA GLY A 107 -10.81 -12.94 0.38
C GLY A 107 -9.43 -13.35 0.87
N ALA A 108 -9.28 -13.31 2.20
CA ALA A 108 -8.07 -13.77 2.88
C ALA A 108 -7.79 -15.26 2.62
N GLY A 109 -6.52 -15.65 2.72
CA GLY A 109 -6.09 -17.03 2.60
C GLY A 109 -6.05 -17.56 1.16
N GLN A 110 -6.42 -16.74 0.18
CA GLN A 110 -6.38 -17.15 -1.23
C GLN A 110 -4.99 -16.96 -1.80
N CYS A 111 -4.48 -18.01 -2.45
CA CYS A 111 -3.32 -17.95 -3.32
C CYS A 111 -3.74 -17.94 -4.79
N ARG A 112 -3.04 -17.16 -5.62
CA ARG A 112 -3.24 -17.09 -7.07
C ARG A 112 -1.91 -17.07 -7.83
N THR A 113 -1.88 -17.76 -8.96
CA THR A 113 -0.74 -17.83 -9.89
C THR A 113 -1.26 -17.84 -11.33
N PHE A 114 -0.59 -17.17 -12.26
CA PHE A 114 -0.94 -17.15 -13.68
C PHE A 114 -0.59 -18.46 -14.42
N GLY A 115 -0.11 -19.47 -13.70
CA GLY A 115 0.40 -20.74 -14.22
C GLY A 115 1.93 -20.75 -14.30
N THR A 116 2.51 -21.83 -14.85
CA THR A 116 3.96 -22.08 -14.90
C THR A 116 4.69 -21.40 -16.06
N ALA A 117 3.97 -20.77 -17.00
CA ALA A 117 4.55 -20.25 -18.23
C ALA A 117 4.77 -18.72 -18.18
N GLY A 118 5.93 -18.28 -17.70
CA GLY A 118 6.52 -16.95 -17.97
C GLY A 118 5.69 -15.71 -17.62
N ARG A 119 4.62 -15.86 -16.84
CA ARG A 119 3.68 -14.79 -16.49
C ARG A 119 3.78 -14.51 -15.01
N GLN A 120 4.58 -13.50 -14.70
CA GLN A 120 4.71 -12.96 -13.35
C GLN A 120 3.61 -11.95 -13.08
N ILE A 121 3.26 -11.76 -11.81
CA ILE A 121 2.37 -10.69 -11.36
C ILE A 121 3.13 -9.37 -11.44
N ARG A 122 2.61 -8.43 -12.24
CA ARG A 122 3.26 -7.13 -12.54
C ARG A 122 2.45 -5.94 -12.05
N SER A 123 1.15 -6.10 -11.89
CA SER A 123 0.31 -5.08 -11.28
C SER A 123 -0.94 -5.70 -10.65
N ALA A 124 -1.61 -4.90 -9.83
CA ALA A 124 -2.89 -5.26 -9.26
C ALA A 124 -3.76 -4.02 -9.09
N ARG A 125 -5.06 -4.22 -9.02
CA ARG A 125 -6.01 -3.18 -8.58
C ARG A 125 -7.04 -3.79 -7.65
N THR A 126 -7.54 -2.98 -6.75
CA THR A 126 -8.72 -3.32 -5.96
C THR A 126 -9.98 -3.12 -6.79
N ASN A 127 -11.00 -3.94 -6.58
CA ASN A 127 -12.33 -3.76 -7.13
C ASN A 127 -13.31 -3.77 -5.95
N GLY A 128 -14.18 -2.76 -5.87
CA GLY A 128 -15.20 -2.66 -4.82
C GLY A 128 -15.75 -1.24 -4.71
N PRO A 129 -16.97 -1.05 -4.18
CA PRO A 129 -17.53 0.26 -3.91
C PRO A 129 -16.84 0.89 -2.69
N GLY A 130 -15.92 1.83 -2.94
CA GLY A 130 -15.19 2.55 -1.89
C GLY A 130 -14.00 1.77 -1.33
N ASN A 131 -13.01 2.51 -0.84
CA ASN A 131 -11.70 2.04 -0.36
C ASN A 131 -11.74 0.65 0.27
N CYS A 132 -11.23 -0.34 -0.46
CA CYS A 132 -10.53 -1.47 0.14
C CYS A 132 -9.38 -0.93 0.99
#